data_AF-A0A924Y4X4-F1
#
_entry.id   AF-A0A924Y4X4-F1
#
_cell.length_a   1.000
_cell.length_b   1.000
_cell.length_c   1.000
_cell.angle_alpha   90.00
_cell.angle_beta   90.00
_cell.angle_gamma   90.00
#
_symmetry.space_group_name_H-M   'P 1'
#
loop_
_entity.id
_entity.type
_entity.pdbx_description
1 polymer ?
#
loop_
_entity_poly.entity_id
_entity_poly.type
_entity_poly.pdbx_seq_one_letter_code
_entity_poly.pdbx_strand_id
1 'polypeptide(L)'
;MKIISPRGTFSRQLALLARTAGICASLIASVLVAIPLAIAQSPSEITVDFKGYRKNAGIAVVAEKPVLRVGWSISERNSGTLVLNLEAGKPLIESLGVSSDGKPARVIARQLDPAALLTIGERDLKNPAGWVAFFDNPPKRPHKTVPIVLEKQSVRVSSEGARTTIHIGKVSADSFHGDLRFTFYRNSPLIHVEYVVTTKEDGRAILYDTGLTSASPTWQSVSWNDTDGRLQRVPIDADQSAHPVKVAGRTIVAESQTGSIAAFP
;
A
#
# COMPACT_ATOMS: atom_id res chain seq x y z
N MET A 1 3.15 -10.12 -13.34
CA MET A 1 2.20 -9.33 -12.52
C MET A 1 1.27 -10.32 -11.83
N LYS A 2 1.02 -10.18 -10.54
CA LYS A 2 0.11 -11.06 -9.79
C LYS A 2 -1.26 -10.37 -9.70
N ILE A 3 -2.34 -11.09 -9.99
CA ILE A 3 -3.70 -10.61 -9.72
C ILE A 3 -3.92 -10.80 -8.22
N ILE A 4 -4.04 -9.74 -7.42
CA ILE A 4 -4.05 -9.87 -5.96
C ILE A 4 -5.48 -10.00 -5.41
N SER A 5 -5.67 -10.94 -4.49
CA SER A 5 -6.90 -11.22 -3.75
C SER A 5 -6.62 -11.18 -2.23
N PRO A 6 -7.61 -10.88 -1.36
CA PRO A 6 -7.35 -10.17 -0.12
C PRO A 6 -7.00 -11.02 1.11
N ARG A 7 -7.04 -12.36 1.07
CA ARG A 7 -6.98 -13.14 2.33
C ARG A 7 -6.14 -14.41 2.24
N GLY A 8 -4.86 -14.25 2.58
CA GLY A 8 -4.00 -15.35 3.03
C GLY A 8 -3.81 -15.33 4.55
N THR A 9 -4.57 -16.19 5.26
CA THR A 9 -4.11 -16.90 6.48
C THR A 9 -3.87 -16.08 7.76
N PHE A 10 -4.87 -15.43 8.35
CA PHE A 10 -4.78 -14.92 9.74
C PHE A 10 -5.98 -15.21 10.67
N SER A 11 -7.08 -15.78 10.17
CA SER A 11 -8.34 -15.86 10.94
C SER A 11 -8.57 -17.18 11.72
N ARG A 12 -7.62 -18.13 11.77
CA ARG A 12 -7.88 -19.47 12.34
C ARG A 12 -7.49 -19.66 13.81
N GLN A 13 -6.82 -18.71 14.46
CA GLN A 13 -6.35 -18.91 15.85
C GLN A 13 -7.25 -18.34 16.96
N LEU A 14 -8.27 -17.51 16.65
CA LEU A 14 -9.07 -16.86 17.70
C LEU A 14 -10.32 -17.62 18.17
N ALA A 15 -10.66 -18.77 17.58
CA ALA A 15 -11.93 -19.46 17.86
C ALA A 15 -11.86 -20.54 18.96
N LEU A 16 -10.71 -20.75 19.62
CA LEU A 16 -10.51 -21.90 20.53
C LEU A 16 -10.58 -21.56 22.04
N LEU A 17 -10.87 -20.32 22.44
CA LEU A 17 -10.85 -19.92 23.86
C LEU A 17 -12.23 -19.65 24.49
N ALA A 18 -13.33 -19.84 23.77
CA ALA A 18 -14.68 -19.55 24.26
C ALA A 18 -15.50 -20.81 24.56
N ARG A 19 -14.94 -21.80 25.26
CA ARG A 19 -15.70 -22.93 25.82
C ARG A 19 -15.03 -23.51 27.06
N THR A 20 -15.28 -22.91 28.22
CA THR A 20 -15.42 -23.58 29.54
C THR A 20 -15.74 -22.52 30.60
N ALA A 21 -17.03 -22.20 30.79
CA ALA A 21 -17.51 -21.53 31.99
C ALA A 21 -18.36 -22.55 32.76
N GLY A 22 -17.69 -23.31 33.63
CA GLY A 22 -18.28 -24.30 34.52
C GLY A 22 -18.07 -23.88 35.96
N ILE A 23 -19.20 -23.59 36.62
CA ILE A 23 -19.42 -23.17 38.00
C ILE A 23 -18.56 -23.95 39.02
N CYS A 24 -17.89 -23.24 39.94
CA CYS A 24 -17.56 -23.78 41.26
C CYS A 24 -17.50 -22.63 42.29
N ALA A 25 -18.38 -22.68 43.27
CA ALA A 25 -18.52 -21.71 44.35
C ALA A 25 -17.73 -22.16 45.57
N SER A 26 -16.76 -21.35 46.02
CA SER A 26 -16.23 -21.46 47.39
C SER A 26 -15.40 -20.22 47.75
N LEU A 27 -15.74 -19.69 48.94
CA LEU A 27 -15.14 -18.57 49.68
C LEU A 27 -13.63 -18.40 49.52
N ILE A 28 -13.18 -17.22 49.05
CA ILE A 28 -11.81 -16.72 49.25
C ILE A 28 -11.86 -15.22 49.56
N ALA A 29 -11.12 -14.84 50.60
CA ALA A 29 -11.03 -13.51 51.20
C ALA A 29 -10.72 -12.40 50.18
N SER A 30 -11.42 -11.27 50.34
CA SER A 30 -11.25 -10.05 49.56
C SER A 30 -9.90 -9.38 49.83
N VAL A 31 -8.85 -9.82 49.14
CA VAL A 31 -7.63 -9.01 48.97
C VAL A 31 -7.87 -8.09 47.79
N LEU A 32 -8.05 -6.80 48.07
CA LEU A 32 -8.18 -5.75 47.07
C LEU A 32 -6.81 -5.53 46.41
N VAL A 33 -6.48 -6.35 45.41
CA VAL A 33 -5.33 -6.09 44.54
C VAL A 33 -5.69 -4.91 43.65
N ALA A 34 -5.09 -3.75 43.91
CA ALA A 34 -5.16 -2.61 43.01
C ALA A 34 -4.48 -3.02 41.69
N ILE A 35 -5.26 -3.44 40.71
CA ILE A 35 -4.77 -3.65 39.34
C ILE A 35 -4.47 -2.25 38.80
N PRO A 36 -3.21 -1.91 38.46
CA PRO A 36 -2.92 -0.65 37.82
C PRO A 36 -3.67 -0.63 36.49
N LEU A 37 -4.64 0.29 36.39
CA LEU A 37 -5.34 0.58 35.16
C LEU A 37 -4.28 1.11 34.17
N ALA A 38 -3.86 0.25 33.25
CA ALA A 38 -2.96 0.66 32.17
C ALA A 38 -3.65 1.79 31.42
N ILE A 39 -3.11 3.01 31.56
CA ILE A 39 -3.55 4.16 30.80
C ILE A 39 -3.23 3.82 29.35
N ALA A 40 -4.27 3.44 28.58
CA ALA A 40 -4.16 3.30 27.14
C ALA A 40 -3.74 4.67 26.61
N GLN A 41 -2.48 4.79 26.17
CA GLN A 41 -2.02 5.99 25.50
C GLN A 41 -2.90 6.16 24.26
N SER A 42 -3.68 7.23 24.21
CA SER A 42 -4.41 7.61 22.99
C SER A 42 -3.41 7.64 21.84
N PRO A 43 -3.72 7.05 20.68
CA PRO A 43 -2.81 7.07 19.54
C PRO A 43 -2.43 8.52 19.25
N SER A 44 -1.12 8.79 19.18
CA SER A 44 -0.60 10.11 18.86
C SER A 44 -1.22 10.59 17.55
N GLU A 45 -1.79 11.79 17.58
CA GLU A 45 -2.49 12.35 16.43
C GLU A 45 -1.49 12.65 15.32
N ILE A 46 -1.67 12.02 14.15
CA ILE A 46 -0.73 12.15 13.02
C ILE A 46 -0.76 13.61 12.54
N THR A 47 0.37 14.29 12.69
CA THR A 47 0.56 15.65 12.19
C THR A 47 1.10 15.61 10.76
N VAL A 48 0.55 16.47 9.90
CA VAL A 48 0.98 16.60 8.49
C VAL A 48 1.95 17.77 8.37
N ASP A 49 3.19 17.49 7.98
CA ASP A 49 4.22 18.49 7.75
C ASP A 49 4.14 19.07 6.32
N PHE A 50 3.80 20.35 6.22
CA PHE A 50 3.71 21.10 4.96
C PHE A 50 4.90 22.02 4.68
N LYS A 51 6.01 21.95 5.45
CA LYS A 51 7.15 22.87 5.28
C LYS A 51 7.73 22.89 3.85
N GLY A 52 7.71 21.75 3.16
CA GLY A 52 8.19 21.61 1.78
C GLY A 52 7.12 21.82 0.70
N TYR A 53 5.86 22.06 1.07
CA TYR A 53 4.75 22.14 0.13
C TYR A 53 4.61 23.54 -0.46
N ARG A 54 4.44 23.59 -1.79
CA ARG A 54 4.17 24.84 -2.52
C ARG A 54 2.79 24.80 -3.15
N LYS A 55 1.91 25.73 -2.75
CA LYS A 55 0.53 25.85 -3.29
C LYS A 55 0.49 26.12 -4.79
N ASN A 56 1.51 26.77 -5.36
CA ASN A 56 1.61 27.05 -6.78
C ASN A 56 2.07 25.86 -7.64
N ALA A 57 2.38 24.69 -7.03
CA ALA A 57 2.74 23.47 -7.77
C ALA A 57 1.59 22.93 -8.63
N GLY A 58 0.33 23.30 -8.32
CA GLY A 58 -0.87 22.89 -9.08
C GLY A 58 -1.48 21.58 -8.60
N ILE A 59 -1.01 21.08 -7.45
CA ILE A 59 -1.60 19.98 -6.71
C ILE A 59 -2.12 20.56 -5.40
N ALA A 60 -3.42 20.50 -5.17
CA ALA A 60 -4.05 20.94 -3.94
C ALA A 60 -3.98 19.81 -2.91
N VAL A 61 -3.41 20.09 -1.73
CA VAL A 61 -3.36 19.15 -0.61
C VAL A 61 -3.98 19.81 0.62
N VAL A 62 -5.01 19.18 1.19
CA VAL A 62 -5.77 19.69 2.34
C VAL A 62 -5.85 18.60 3.41
N ALA A 63 -5.39 18.90 4.62
CA ALA A 63 -5.49 18.00 5.76
C ALA A 63 -6.80 18.25 6.52
N GLU A 64 -7.67 17.25 6.56
CA GLU A 64 -8.94 17.23 7.29
C GLU A 64 -8.95 15.96 8.14
N LYS A 65 -8.36 16.00 9.34
CA LYS A 65 -8.13 14.77 10.12
C LYS A 65 -9.43 13.96 10.31
N PRO A 66 -9.39 12.61 10.12
CA PRO A 66 -8.20 11.77 9.94
C PRO A 66 -7.76 11.58 8.47
N VAL A 67 -8.27 12.39 7.54
CA VAL A 67 -7.99 12.25 6.10
C VAL A 67 -7.08 13.34 5.54
N LEU A 68 -6.37 13.01 4.47
CA LEU A 68 -5.64 13.93 3.63
C LEU A 68 -6.25 13.91 2.23
N ARG A 69 -6.78 15.05 1.78
CA ARG A 69 -7.40 15.20 0.46
C ARG A 69 -6.40 15.78 -0.51
N VAL A 70 -6.34 15.19 -1.69
CA VAL A 70 -5.49 15.62 -2.81
C VAL A 70 -6.39 15.88 -4.01
N GLY A 71 -6.21 17.03 -4.65
CA GLY A 71 -6.86 17.38 -5.90
C GLY A 71 -5.86 17.89 -6.92
N TRP A 72 -5.97 17.47 -8.17
CA TRP A 72 -5.09 17.96 -9.23
C TRP A 72 -5.77 17.98 -10.60
N SER A 73 -5.28 18.83 -11.50
CA SER A 73 -5.71 18.80 -12.90
C SER A 73 -5.08 17.62 -13.62
N ILE A 74 -5.90 16.79 -14.26
CA ILE A 74 -5.48 15.72 -15.18
C ILE A 74 -5.32 16.30 -16.60
N SER A 75 -6.22 17.20 -16.98
CA SER A 75 -6.22 17.95 -18.25
C SER A 75 -7.05 19.23 -18.07
N GLU A 76 -7.26 20.00 -19.12
CA GLU A 76 -8.12 21.20 -19.07
C GLU A 76 -9.56 20.92 -18.60
N ARG A 77 -10.09 19.74 -18.96
CA ARG A 77 -11.47 19.35 -18.67
C ARG A 77 -11.61 18.33 -17.54
N ASN A 78 -10.52 17.69 -17.11
CA ASN A 78 -10.59 16.61 -16.14
C ASN A 78 -9.70 16.90 -14.92
N SER A 79 -10.19 16.54 -13.74
CA SER A 79 -9.40 16.60 -12.50
C SER A 79 -9.47 15.29 -11.74
N GLY A 80 -8.42 14.99 -10.97
CA GLY A 80 -8.33 13.84 -10.10
C GLY A 80 -8.54 14.24 -8.64
N THR A 81 -9.12 13.33 -7.87
CA THR A 81 -9.21 13.44 -6.42
C THR A 81 -8.74 12.15 -5.76
N LEU A 82 -7.86 12.26 -4.76
CA LEU A 82 -7.45 11.15 -3.92
C LEU A 82 -7.72 11.50 -2.47
N VAL A 83 -8.35 10.60 -1.73
CA VAL A 83 -8.56 10.73 -0.29
C VAL A 83 -7.75 9.64 0.39
N LEU A 84 -6.77 10.05 1.19
CA LEU A 84 -5.96 9.16 2.00
C LEU A 84 -6.49 9.16 3.44
N ASN A 85 -6.73 7.97 3.99
CA ASN A 85 -7.15 7.80 5.38
C ASN A 85 -5.94 7.42 6.24
N LEU A 86 -5.65 8.27 7.23
CA LEU A 86 -4.47 8.13 8.08
C LEU A 86 -4.75 7.31 9.35
N GLU A 87 -5.99 6.87 9.59
CA GLU A 87 -6.34 6.04 10.72
C GLU A 87 -5.66 4.66 10.64
N ALA A 88 -5.16 4.19 11.77
CA ALA A 88 -4.52 2.88 11.88
C ALA A 88 -5.54 1.75 11.62
N GLY A 89 -5.12 0.72 10.88
CA GLY A 89 -5.97 -0.44 10.56
C GLY A 89 -7.06 -0.20 9.52
N LYS A 90 -7.26 1.03 9.02
CA LYS A 90 -8.11 1.33 7.87
C LYS A 90 -7.31 1.29 6.56
N PRO A 91 -7.95 1.03 5.40
CA PRO A 91 -7.27 1.15 4.11
C PRO A 91 -6.70 2.56 3.90
N LEU A 92 -5.49 2.66 3.35
CA LEU A 92 -4.80 3.92 3.15
C LEU A 92 -5.50 4.80 2.10
N ILE A 93 -5.88 4.23 0.95
CA ILE A 93 -6.62 4.94 -0.07
C ILE A 93 -8.11 4.73 0.23
N GLU A 94 -8.74 5.74 0.78
CA GLU A 94 -10.17 5.70 1.06
C GLU A 94 -10.97 5.75 -0.25
N SER A 95 -10.59 6.65 -1.15
CA SER A 95 -11.18 6.78 -2.48
C SER A 95 -10.26 7.46 -3.49
N LEU A 96 -10.41 7.06 -4.76
CA LEU A 96 -9.86 7.72 -5.92
C LEU A 96 -11.02 8.09 -6.86
N GLY A 97 -11.06 9.34 -7.31
CA GLY A 97 -12.11 9.86 -8.18
C GLY A 97 -11.57 10.69 -9.34
N VAL A 98 -12.41 10.79 -10.37
CA VAL A 98 -12.15 11.61 -11.56
C VAL A 98 -13.38 12.48 -11.81
N SER A 99 -13.15 13.77 -12.01
CA SER A 99 -14.17 14.70 -12.49
C SER A 99 -13.94 15.04 -13.95
N SER A 100 -15.03 15.41 -14.65
CA SER A 100 -14.99 15.83 -16.04
C SER A 100 -15.95 17.00 -16.24
N ASP A 101 -15.51 18.02 -16.98
CA ASP A 101 -16.28 19.21 -17.34
C ASP A 101 -16.89 19.93 -16.12
N GLY A 102 -16.13 20.02 -15.03
CA GLY A 102 -16.57 20.68 -13.78
C GLY A 102 -17.66 19.94 -13.00
N LYS A 103 -18.07 18.74 -13.43
CA LYS A 103 -19.03 17.89 -12.71
C LYS A 103 -18.41 17.37 -11.40
N PRO A 104 -19.22 16.93 -10.42
CA PRO A 104 -18.69 16.27 -9.23
C PRO A 104 -17.82 15.06 -9.56
N ALA A 105 -16.77 14.83 -8.77
CA ALA A 105 -15.87 13.70 -8.97
C ALA A 105 -16.60 12.36 -8.83
N ARG A 106 -16.53 11.53 -9.87
CA ARG A 106 -17.01 10.15 -9.85
C ARG A 106 -15.94 9.29 -9.20
N VAL A 107 -16.28 8.60 -8.11
CA VAL A 107 -15.35 7.67 -7.45
C VAL A 107 -15.20 6.42 -8.29
N ILE A 108 -13.96 6.07 -8.67
CA ILE A 108 -13.63 4.93 -9.52
C ILE A 108 -13.03 3.76 -8.75
N ALA A 109 -12.49 4.01 -7.56
CA ALA A 109 -12.09 2.95 -6.61
C ALA A 109 -12.15 3.44 -5.16
N ARG A 110 -12.23 2.46 -4.24
CA ARG A 110 -12.39 2.68 -2.81
C ARG A 110 -11.62 1.64 -2.01
N GLN A 111 -11.24 2.01 -0.79
CA GLN A 111 -10.73 1.08 0.22
C GLN A 111 -9.56 0.25 -0.30
N LEU A 112 -8.53 0.92 -0.82
CA LEU A 112 -7.34 0.27 -1.36
C LEU A 112 -6.12 0.46 -0.46
N ASP A 113 -5.26 -0.53 -0.43
CA ASP A 113 -3.93 -0.46 0.15
C ASP A 113 -2.90 -0.76 -0.94
N PRO A 114 -1.91 0.15 -1.17
CA PRO A 114 -0.65 -0.26 -1.76
C PRO A 114 -0.08 -1.41 -0.94
N ALA A 115 0.40 -2.44 -1.62
CA ALA A 115 1.03 -3.59 -0.98
C ALA A 115 2.28 -3.97 -1.75
N ALA A 116 3.31 -4.38 -1.03
CA ALA A 116 4.52 -4.92 -1.62
C ALA A 116 5.09 -6.08 -0.80
N LEU A 117 5.75 -7.00 -1.50
CA LEU A 117 6.60 -8.03 -0.91
C LEU A 117 8.04 -7.76 -1.33
N LEU A 118 8.96 -7.92 -0.40
CA LEU A 118 10.39 -7.84 -0.64
C LEU A 118 11.01 -9.22 -0.45
N THR A 119 11.56 -9.78 -1.53
CA THR A 119 12.41 -10.97 -1.46
C THR A 119 13.84 -10.50 -1.28
N ILE A 120 14.44 -10.88 -0.15
CA ILE A 120 15.77 -10.46 0.28
C ILE A 120 16.69 -11.67 0.25
N GLY A 121 17.73 -11.59 -0.57
CA GLY A 121 18.83 -12.53 -0.62
C GLY A 121 20.16 -11.80 -0.49
N GLU A 122 21.24 -12.52 -0.79
CA GLU A 122 22.61 -12.03 -0.61
C GLU A 122 23.43 -12.19 -1.90
N ARG A 123 24.24 -11.17 -2.16
CA ARG A 123 25.30 -11.15 -3.16
C ARG A 123 26.57 -11.76 -2.57
N ASP A 124 27.39 -12.37 -3.43
CA ASP A 124 28.70 -12.84 -2.99
C ASP A 124 29.70 -11.69 -2.94
N LEU A 125 30.01 -11.25 -1.71
CA LEU A 125 31.02 -10.22 -1.45
C LEU A 125 32.41 -10.80 -1.19
N LYS A 126 32.53 -12.12 -0.94
CA LYS A 126 33.81 -12.78 -0.63
C LYS A 126 34.58 -13.14 -1.89
N ASN A 127 33.84 -13.55 -2.92
CA ASN A 127 34.32 -13.59 -4.29
C ASN A 127 33.56 -12.51 -5.05
N PRO A 128 33.82 -11.22 -4.74
CA PRO A 128 33.11 -10.13 -5.36
C PRO A 128 33.39 -10.26 -6.84
N ALA A 129 32.33 -10.42 -7.60
CA ALA A 129 32.44 -10.81 -8.99
C ALA A 129 33.05 -9.70 -9.87
N GLY A 130 33.81 -8.72 -9.38
CA GLY A 130 34.57 -7.75 -10.19
C GLY A 130 33.80 -7.22 -11.42
N TRP A 131 34.41 -7.27 -12.61
CA TRP A 131 33.76 -6.98 -13.90
C TRP A 131 32.71 -8.03 -14.33
N VAL A 132 32.65 -9.16 -13.62
CA VAL A 132 31.74 -10.31 -13.76
C VAL A 132 30.56 -10.28 -12.78
N ALA A 133 30.22 -9.15 -12.14
CA ALA A 133 29.06 -8.99 -11.26
C ALA A 133 27.71 -9.41 -11.91
N PHE A 134 27.68 -9.45 -13.24
CA PHE A 134 26.62 -10.02 -14.07
C PHE A 134 26.40 -11.53 -13.87
N PHE A 135 27.43 -12.28 -13.50
CA PHE A 135 27.38 -13.72 -13.29
C PHE A 135 27.10 -14.11 -11.83
N ASP A 136 26.97 -13.14 -10.93
CA ASP A 136 26.43 -13.42 -9.61
C ASP A 136 25.00 -13.98 -9.77
N ASN A 137 24.67 -15.03 -9.02
CA ASN A 137 23.38 -15.68 -9.08
C ASN A 137 22.72 -15.73 -7.69
N PRO A 138 22.30 -14.57 -7.13
CA PRO A 138 21.65 -14.50 -5.83
C PRO A 138 20.45 -15.45 -5.65
N PRO A 139 19.61 -15.72 -6.67
CA PRO A 139 18.50 -16.66 -6.54
C PRO A 139 18.89 -18.09 -6.11
N LYS A 140 20.14 -18.52 -6.33
CA LYS A 140 20.63 -19.84 -5.89
C LYS A 140 21.05 -19.89 -4.41
N ARG A 141 21.07 -18.76 -3.72
CA ARG A 141 21.43 -18.65 -2.29
C ARG A 141 20.18 -18.53 -1.42
N PRO A 142 20.28 -18.78 -0.10
CA PRO A 142 19.18 -18.57 0.81
C PRO A 142 18.61 -17.15 0.67
N HIS A 143 17.29 -17.07 0.63
CA HIS A 143 16.54 -15.83 0.54
C HIS A 143 15.24 -15.98 1.33
N LYS A 144 14.66 -14.85 1.73
CA LYS A 144 13.37 -14.79 2.41
C LYS A 144 12.48 -13.75 1.77
N THR A 145 11.17 -14.01 1.75
CA THR A 145 10.18 -13.04 1.28
C THR A 145 9.43 -12.49 2.49
N VAL A 146 9.41 -11.17 2.63
CA VAL A 146 8.73 -10.47 3.73
C VAL A 146 7.77 -9.42 3.17
N PRO A 147 6.65 -9.13 3.84
CA PRO A 147 5.82 -7.99 3.46
C PRO A 147 6.52 -6.67 3.78
N ILE A 148 6.28 -5.65 2.95
CA ILE A 148 6.54 -4.27 3.32
C ILE A 148 5.39 -3.77 4.19
N VAL A 149 5.69 -3.36 5.42
CA VAL A 149 4.73 -2.89 6.41
C VAL A 149 4.74 -1.36 6.45
N LEU A 150 3.56 -0.76 6.31
CA LEU A 150 3.33 0.66 6.50
C LEU A 150 2.65 0.92 7.85
N GLU A 151 3.30 1.73 8.68
CA GLU A 151 2.72 2.29 9.91
C GLU A 151 2.45 3.77 9.67
N LYS A 152 1.18 4.21 9.64
CA LYS A 152 0.82 5.60 9.35
C LYS A 152 1.14 6.50 10.55
N GLN A 153 2.40 6.85 10.77
CA GLN A 153 2.87 7.59 11.95
C GLN A 153 3.24 9.04 11.62
N SER A 154 3.58 9.32 10.37
CA SER A 154 4.06 10.61 9.93
C SER A 154 3.64 10.87 8.49
N VAL A 155 3.30 12.12 8.19
CA VAL A 155 3.02 12.56 6.83
C VAL A 155 3.80 13.84 6.55
N ARG A 156 4.50 13.89 5.42
CA ARG A 156 5.16 15.09 4.91
C ARG A 156 4.71 15.35 3.48
N VAL A 157 4.50 16.61 3.15
CA VAL A 157 4.17 17.04 1.80
C VAL A 157 5.29 17.93 1.27
N SER A 158 5.82 17.59 0.10
CA SER A 158 6.89 18.35 -0.57
C SER A 158 6.54 18.63 -2.03
N SER A 159 6.94 19.78 -2.56
CA SER A 159 6.79 20.11 -3.97
C SER A 159 8.13 20.38 -4.65
N GLU A 160 8.29 19.90 -5.88
CA GLU A 160 9.45 20.16 -6.73
C GLU A 160 8.96 20.47 -8.15
N GLY A 161 9.35 21.61 -8.73
CA GLY A 161 8.70 22.11 -9.96
C GLY A 161 7.16 22.06 -9.87
N ALA A 162 6.56 21.34 -10.81
CA ALA A 162 5.11 21.11 -10.92
C ALA A 162 4.64 19.74 -10.39
N ARG A 163 5.48 19.04 -9.60
CA ARG A 163 5.09 17.81 -8.89
C ARG A 163 4.97 18.05 -7.39
N THR A 164 4.06 17.30 -6.76
CA THR A 164 3.91 17.25 -5.30
C THR A 164 3.96 15.80 -4.84
N THR A 165 4.75 15.53 -3.82
CA THR A 165 4.93 14.20 -3.23
C THR A 165 4.43 14.21 -1.79
N ILE A 166 3.58 13.23 -1.47
CA ILE A 166 3.13 12.92 -0.12
C ILE A 166 3.93 11.73 0.37
N HIS A 167 4.69 11.93 1.43
CA HIS A 167 5.50 10.91 2.08
C HIS A 167 4.74 10.44 3.32
N ILE A 168 4.54 9.13 3.43
CA ILE A 168 3.80 8.49 4.51
C ILE A 168 4.74 7.49 5.15
N GLY A 169 5.23 7.83 6.33
CA GLY A 169 6.11 7.00 7.13
C GLY A 169 5.40 6.51 8.37
N LYS A 170 5.88 5.44 8.99
CA LYS A 170 7.10 4.70 8.70
C LYS A 170 6.82 3.45 7.86
N VAL A 171 7.73 3.14 6.94
CA VAL A 171 7.76 1.85 6.22
C VAL A 171 8.91 0.98 6.73
N SER A 172 8.67 -0.32 6.86
CA SER A 172 9.69 -1.31 7.17
C SER A 172 9.52 -2.63 6.41
N ALA A 173 10.63 -3.30 6.13
CA ALA A 173 10.67 -4.65 5.58
C ALA A 173 12.00 -5.30 5.97
N ASP A 174 12.01 -6.11 7.04
CA ASP A 174 13.25 -6.64 7.62
C ASP A 174 14.26 -5.51 7.96
N SER A 175 15.49 -5.54 7.44
CA SER A 175 16.50 -4.50 7.66
C SER A 175 16.27 -3.20 6.86
N PHE A 176 15.26 -3.19 5.97
CA PHE A 176 14.94 -2.03 5.16
C PHE A 176 13.94 -1.11 5.86
N HIS A 177 14.21 0.20 5.81
CA HIS A 177 13.35 1.24 6.39
C HIS A 177 13.21 2.44 5.46
N GLY A 178 12.07 3.13 5.52
CA GLY A 178 11.83 4.32 4.72
C GLY A 178 10.40 4.83 4.80
N ASP A 179 9.86 5.26 3.66
CA ASP A 179 8.50 5.80 3.53
C ASP A 179 7.80 5.31 2.26
N LEU A 180 6.47 5.43 2.25
CA LEU A 180 5.63 5.28 1.06
C LEU A 180 5.38 6.66 0.46
N ARG A 181 5.58 6.81 -0.85
CA ARG A 181 5.44 8.09 -1.55
C ARG A 181 4.34 8.03 -2.59
N PHE A 182 3.47 9.03 -2.58
CA PHE A 182 2.54 9.33 -3.66
C PHE A 182 3.00 10.62 -4.35
N THR A 183 3.42 10.53 -5.61
CA THR A 183 3.80 11.69 -6.41
C THR A 183 2.74 11.98 -7.47
N PHE A 184 2.25 13.22 -7.45
CA PHE A 184 1.26 13.75 -8.37
C PHE A 184 1.93 14.72 -9.33
N TYR A 185 1.52 14.67 -10.58
CA TYR A 185 2.00 15.55 -11.64
C TYR A 185 0.84 16.37 -12.17
N ARG A 186 1.05 17.68 -12.32
CA ARG A 186 0.08 18.55 -12.99
C ARG A 186 -0.15 18.05 -14.42
N ASN A 187 -1.41 18.05 -14.86
CA ASN A 187 -1.83 17.67 -16.21
C ASN A 187 -1.48 16.22 -16.55
N SER A 188 -1.59 15.33 -15.57
CA SER A 188 -1.36 13.89 -15.75
C SER A 188 -2.44 13.07 -15.05
N PRO A 189 -2.95 12.00 -15.69
CA PRO A 189 -3.80 11.02 -15.03
C PRO A 189 -3.00 10.04 -14.15
N LEU A 190 -1.67 10.04 -14.26
CA LEU A 190 -0.81 9.07 -13.57
C LEU A 190 -0.39 9.59 -12.20
N ILE A 191 -0.39 8.67 -11.23
CA ILE A 191 0.15 8.87 -9.89
C ILE A 191 1.29 7.87 -9.73
N HIS A 192 2.47 8.34 -9.30
CA HIS A 192 3.57 7.45 -8.99
C HIS A 192 3.50 7.05 -7.52
N VAL A 193 3.49 5.74 -7.24
CA VAL A 193 3.37 5.19 -5.89
C VAL A 193 4.57 4.30 -5.60
N GLU A 194 5.41 4.70 -4.65
CA GLU A 194 6.73 4.10 -4.43
C GLU A 194 6.96 3.78 -2.95
N TYR A 195 7.43 2.58 -2.65
CA TYR A 195 8.10 2.32 -1.38
C TYR A 195 9.58 2.69 -1.53
N VAL A 196 10.01 3.78 -0.90
CA VAL A 196 11.41 4.23 -0.93
C VAL A 196 12.08 3.81 0.37
N VAL A 197 12.85 2.73 0.30
CA VAL A 197 13.48 2.12 1.47
C VAL A 197 14.99 1.96 1.30
N THR A 198 15.71 1.95 2.41
CA THR A 198 17.16 1.76 2.46
C THR A 198 17.55 0.80 3.58
N THR A 199 18.70 0.14 3.44
CA THR A 199 19.31 -0.70 4.48
C THR A 199 20.79 -0.34 4.60
N LYS A 200 21.36 -0.56 5.78
CA LYS A 200 22.81 -0.45 6.02
C LYS A 200 23.54 -1.78 5.82
N GLU A 201 22.80 -2.87 5.61
CA GLU A 201 23.39 -4.17 5.36
C GLU A 201 23.99 -4.21 3.95
N ASP A 202 25.26 -4.62 3.86
CA ASP A 202 25.94 -4.75 2.58
C ASP A 202 25.50 -6.03 1.84
N GLY A 203 25.70 -6.03 0.53
CA GLY A 203 25.54 -7.21 -0.32
C GLY A 203 24.10 -7.73 -0.39
N ARG A 204 23.08 -6.91 -0.16
CA ARG A 204 21.69 -7.34 -0.32
C ARG A 204 21.33 -7.44 -1.81
N ALA A 205 20.69 -8.54 -2.19
CA ALA A 205 20.03 -8.69 -3.49
C ALA A 205 18.52 -8.68 -3.25
N ILE A 206 17.78 -7.88 -4.01
CA ILE A 206 16.34 -7.73 -3.81
C ILE A 206 15.55 -8.03 -5.08
N LEU A 207 14.37 -8.63 -4.88
CA LEU A 207 13.27 -8.66 -5.84
C LEU A 207 12.04 -8.13 -5.12
N TYR A 208 11.19 -7.39 -5.83
CA TYR A 208 9.94 -6.89 -5.29
C TYR A 208 8.74 -7.36 -6.12
N ASP A 209 7.65 -7.64 -5.41
CA ASP A 209 6.30 -7.65 -5.97
C ASP A 209 5.57 -6.43 -5.42
N THR A 210 4.80 -5.72 -6.24
CA THR A 210 3.98 -4.58 -5.81
C THR A 210 2.61 -4.61 -6.48
N GLY A 211 1.62 -4.00 -5.84
CA GLY A 211 0.29 -3.84 -6.39
C GLY A 211 -0.66 -3.11 -5.45
N LEU A 212 -1.94 -3.13 -5.82
CA LEU A 212 -3.04 -2.62 -5.01
C LEU A 212 -3.86 -3.80 -4.49
N THR A 213 -4.29 -3.70 -3.24
CA THR A 213 -5.13 -4.70 -2.58
C THR A 213 -6.35 -4.02 -1.97
N SER A 214 -7.40 -4.78 -1.72
CA SER A 214 -8.60 -4.29 -1.05
C SER A 214 -9.26 -5.43 -0.29
N ALA A 215 -9.55 -5.24 1.00
CA ALA A 215 -10.32 -6.21 1.78
C ALA A 215 -11.81 -6.26 1.39
N SER A 216 -12.29 -5.24 0.67
CA SER A 216 -13.67 -5.09 0.21
C SER A 216 -13.68 -4.58 -1.24
N PRO A 217 -13.21 -5.41 -2.21
CA PRO A 217 -13.04 -4.96 -3.58
C PRO A 217 -14.38 -4.56 -4.20
N THR A 218 -14.42 -3.38 -4.82
CA THR A 218 -15.58 -2.87 -5.57
C THR A 218 -15.43 -3.07 -7.08
N TRP A 219 -14.34 -3.73 -7.47
CA TRP A 219 -14.02 -4.06 -8.85
C TRP A 219 -14.77 -5.34 -9.28
N GLN A 220 -15.20 -5.38 -10.53
CA GLN A 220 -15.98 -6.45 -11.12
C GLN A 220 -15.11 -7.42 -11.93
N SER A 221 -14.09 -6.89 -12.61
CA SER A 221 -13.20 -7.68 -13.44
C SER A 221 -11.78 -7.12 -13.47
N VAL A 222 -10.83 -8.00 -13.77
CA VAL A 222 -9.47 -7.65 -14.14
C VAL A 222 -9.25 -7.96 -15.60
N SER A 223 -8.67 -7.00 -16.33
CA SER A 223 -8.41 -7.09 -17.76
C SER A 223 -6.92 -6.89 -18.04
N TRP A 224 -6.35 -7.61 -19.00
CA TRP A 224 -4.98 -7.44 -19.46
C TRP A 224 -4.81 -7.97 -20.89
N ASN A 225 -3.77 -7.52 -21.60
CA ASN A 225 -3.39 -8.16 -22.86
C ASN A 225 -2.43 -9.32 -22.56
N ASP A 226 -2.71 -10.51 -23.07
CA ASP A 226 -1.78 -11.64 -23.00
C ASP A 226 -0.57 -11.44 -23.93
N THR A 227 0.38 -12.38 -23.90
CA THR A 227 1.60 -12.31 -24.71
C THR A 227 1.37 -12.47 -26.22
N ASP A 228 0.17 -12.90 -26.63
CA ASP A 228 -0.24 -12.98 -28.04
C ASP A 228 -1.00 -11.71 -28.48
N GLY A 229 -1.15 -10.73 -27.58
CA GLY A 229 -1.85 -9.46 -27.82
C GLY A 229 -3.37 -9.57 -27.68
N ARG A 230 -3.91 -10.69 -27.18
CA ARG A 230 -5.36 -10.85 -26.99
C ARG A 230 -5.78 -10.26 -25.65
N LEU A 231 -6.88 -9.50 -25.66
CA LEU A 231 -7.48 -8.98 -24.45
C LEU A 231 -8.12 -10.12 -23.66
N GLN A 232 -7.60 -10.34 -22.46
CA GLN A 232 -8.18 -11.21 -21.44
C GLN A 232 -8.99 -10.35 -20.48
N ARG A 233 -10.14 -10.86 -20.05
CA ARG A 233 -10.99 -10.26 -19.02
C ARG A 233 -11.57 -11.35 -18.16
N VAL A 234 -11.28 -11.29 -16.86
CA VAL A 234 -11.78 -12.28 -15.89
C VAL A 234 -12.53 -11.56 -14.78
N PRO A 235 -13.65 -12.11 -14.29
CA PRO A 235 -14.31 -11.58 -13.11
C PRO A 235 -13.38 -11.67 -11.90
N ILE A 236 -13.54 -10.75 -10.95
CA ILE A 236 -12.81 -10.85 -9.68
C ILE A 236 -13.47 -11.91 -8.82
N ASP A 237 -12.66 -12.87 -8.40
CA ASP A 237 -13.00 -13.84 -7.37
C ASP A 237 -12.22 -13.47 -6.09
N ALA A 238 -12.94 -13.02 -5.07
CA ALA A 238 -12.35 -12.61 -3.80
C ALA A 238 -11.84 -13.79 -2.96
N ASP A 239 -12.23 -15.03 -3.28
CA ASP A 239 -11.78 -16.25 -2.62
C ASP A 239 -10.60 -16.91 -3.34
N GLN A 240 -10.37 -16.57 -4.61
CA GLN A 240 -9.25 -17.07 -5.38
C GLN A 240 -7.93 -16.46 -4.91
N SER A 241 -6.92 -17.27 -4.61
CA SER A 241 -5.58 -16.76 -4.27
C SER A 241 -4.91 -16.05 -5.46
N ALA A 242 -4.07 -15.08 -5.13
CA ALA A 242 -3.31 -14.33 -6.11
C ALA A 242 -2.39 -15.23 -6.93
N HIS A 243 -2.46 -15.13 -8.26
CA HIS A 243 -1.63 -15.94 -9.15
C HIS A 243 -1.00 -15.08 -10.26
N PRO A 244 0.21 -15.45 -10.74
CA PRO A 244 0.86 -14.73 -11.82
C PRO A 244 0.17 -14.99 -13.15
N VAL A 245 0.00 -13.93 -13.94
CA VAL A 245 -0.46 -14.00 -15.33
C VAL A 245 0.61 -13.45 -16.28
N LYS A 246 0.64 -13.98 -17.51
CA LYS A 246 1.51 -13.49 -18.59
C LYS A 246 0.84 -12.27 -19.23
N VAL A 247 1.52 -11.13 -19.14
CA VAL A 247 0.96 -9.82 -19.52
C VAL A 247 1.89 -9.14 -20.52
N ALA A 248 1.40 -8.82 -21.71
CA ALA A 248 2.09 -7.92 -22.64
C ALA A 248 2.09 -6.50 -22.08
N GLY A 249 3.24 -5.82 -22.15
CA GLY A 249 3.39 -4.44 -21.66
C GLY A 249 3.32 -4.27 -20.14
N ARG A 250 3.16 -5.37 -19.37
CA ARG A 250 3.09 -5.37 -17.90
C ARG A 250 1.99 -4.47 -17.32
N THR A 251 0.85 -4.36 -18.00
CA THR A 251 -0.32 -3.58 -17.53
C THR A 251 -1.49 -4.49 -17.20
N ILE A 252 -2.05 -4.33 -16.01
CA ILE A 252 -3.36 -4.89 -15.65
C ILE A 252 -4.32 -3.75 -15.33
N VAL A 253 -5.60 -3.97 -15.61
CA VAL A 253 -6.66 -2.99 -15.37
C VAL A 253 -7.71 -3.61 -14.47
N ALA A 254 -7.98 -2.99 -13.33
CA ALA A 254 -9.14 -3.32 -12.50
C ALA A 254 -10.31 -2.42 -12.90
N GLU A 255 -11.43 -3.03 -13.25
CA GLU A 255 -12.65 -2.33 -13.66
C GLU A 255 -13.68 -2.34 -12.54
N SER A 256 -14.23 -1.18 -12.20
CA SER A 256 -15.42 -1.03 -11.35
C SER A 256 -16.63 -0.65 -12.20
N GLN A 257 -17.81 -0.57 -11.58
CA GLN A 257 -19.02 -0.06 -12.24
C GLN A 257 -18.85 1.39 -12.74
N THR A 258 -17.92 2.14 -12.15
CA THR A 258 -17.79 3.59 -12.33
C THR A 258 -16.54 4.04 -13.07
N GLY A 259 -15.61 3.14 -13.35
CA GLY A 259 -14.40 3.44 -14.09
C GLY A 259 -13.38 2.31 -13.97
N SER A 260 -12.12 2.62 -14.23
CA SER A 260 -11.04 1.63 -14.20
C SER A 260 -9.75 2.23 -13.66
N ILE A 261 -8.93 1.39 -13.04
CA ILE A 261 -7.56 1.71 -12.64
C ILE A 261 -6.62 0.78 -13.39
N ALA A 262 -5.70 1.36 -14.15
CA ALA A 262 -4.58 0.63 -14.72
C ALA A 262 -3.37 0.71 -13.79
N ALA A 263 -2.72 -0.42 -13.54
CA ALA A 263 -1.49 -0.50 -12.78
C ALA A 263 -0.32 -0.82 -13.71
N PHE A 264 0.80 -0.13 -13.49
CA PHE A 264 2.05 -0.25 -14.22
C PHE A 264 3.19 -0.42 -13.20
N PRO A 265 4.08 -1.42 -13.35
CA PRO A 265 5.23 -1.61 -12.47
C PRO A 265 6.41 -0.72 -12.82
#